data_AF-A0A947MEV5-F1
#
_entry.id   AF-A0A947MEV5-F1
#
_cell.length_a   1.000
_cell.length_b   1.000
_cell.length_c   1.000
_cell.angle_alpha   90.00
_cell.angle_beta   90.00
_cell.angle_gamma   90.00
#
_symmetry.space_group_name_H-M   'P 1'
#
loop_
_entity.id
_entity.type
_entity.pdbx_description
1 polymer ?
#
loop_
_entity_poly.entity_id
_entity_poly.type
_entity_poly.pdbx_seq_one_letter_code
_entity_poly.pdbx_strand_id
1 'polypeptide(L)'
;MRMQSQPADPKIVQHFAKEFARFLNRVQDSGNDMLGSFLVEQEWDRYANDANDVVKSLEIAGFAITPRDLSDLMIAQADQQPGANKLMGQRGARMYITAVITAMATAWNHSRDVDLIVNILSLALARASAPSMRRDMVDSSYRRFTKTALEIVTDLERAGYFIMPDEATPLMVNAGVAETAERATANVKAIGADPEYVRNLYKNVVAARPDDCRPRKE
;
A
#
# COMPACT_ATOMS: atom_id res chain seq x y z
N MET A 1 -11.33 8.93 -30.16
CA MET A 1 -11.64 9.39 -28.79
C MET A 1 -10.37 9.32 -27.97
N ARG A 2 -9.92 10.44 -27.39
CA ARG A 2 -8.72 10.50 -26.55
C ARG A 2 -9.03 9.86 -25.21
N MET A 3 -8.41 8.72 -24.92
CA MET A 3 -8.25 8.21 -23.55
C MET A 3 -6.99 8.85 -22.96
N GLN A 4 -7.17 9.93 -22.21
CA GLN A 4 -6.27 10.41 -21.16
C GLN A 4 -7.11 10.27 -19.88
N SER A 5 -6.71 9.64 -18.79
CA SER A 5 -5.38 9.32 -18.26
C SER A 5 -5.48 8.06 -17.38
N GLN A 6 -4.87 6.96 -17.79
CA GLN A 6 -4.34 6.01 -16.80
C GLN A 6 -2.98 6.59 -16.36
N PRO A 7 -2.65 6.64 -15.06
CA PRO A 7 -1.29 6.93 -14.69
C PRO A 7 -0.39 5.88 -15.34
N ALA A 8 0.66 6.37 -15.99
CA ALA A 8 1.73 5.55 -16.51
C ALA A 8 2.47 4.86 -15.37
N ASP A 9 3.07 3.72 -15.71
CA ASP A 9 4.32 3.23 -15.13
C ASP A 9 4.27 2.54 -13.74
N PRO A 10 5.26 1.68 -13.43
CA PRO A 10 4.93 0.28 -13.17
C PRO A 10 4.91 -0.12 -11.70
N LYS A 11 3.98 -1.04 -11.40
CA LYS A 11 3.96 -2.09 -10.39
C LYS A 11 4.88 -1.91 -9.19
N ILE A 12 4.33 -1.54 -8.02
CA ILE A 12 4.91 -1.46 -6.65
C ILE A 12 6.32 -2.03 -6.43
N VAL A 13 6.61 -3.24 -6.93
CA VAL A 13 7.94 -3.84 -7.01
C VAL A 13 8.99 -2.89 -7.59
N GLN A 14 8.70 -2.23 -8.72
CA GLN A 14 9.60 -1.25 -9.32
C GLN A 14 9.79 -0.01 -8.45
N HIS A 15 8.76 0.44 -7.73
CA HIS A 15 8.92 1.53 -6.78
C HIS A 15 9.97 1.16 -5.72
N PHE A 16 9.82 0.00 -5.07
CA PHE A 16 10.82 -0.47 -4.10
C PHE A 16 12.19 -0.71 -4.73
N ALA A 17 12.25 -1.27 -5.95
CA ALA A 17 13.51 -1.50 -6.64
C ALA A 17 14.25 -0.19 -6.97
N LYS A 18 13.52 0.87 -7.34
CA LYS A 18 14.07 2.22 -7.52
C LYS A 18 14.53 2.82 -6.20
N GLU A 19 13.76 2.66 -5.13
CA GLU A 19 14.20 3.11 -3.80
C GLU A 19 15.46 2.38 -3.32
N PHE A 20 15.59 1.09 -3.63
CA PHE A 20 16.79 0.31 -3.30
C PHE A 20 17.99 0.78 -4.12
N ALA A 21 17.81 1.03 -5.41
CA ALA A 21 18.85 1.61 -6.25
C ALA A 21 19.29 3.00 -5.74
N ARG A 22 18.33 3.86 -5.36
CA ARG A 22 18.63 5.18 -4.78
C ARG A 22 19.42 5.07 -3.49
N PHE A 23 19.01 4.17 -2.61
CA PHE A 23 19.70 3.92 -1.36
C PHE A 23 21.14 3.45 -1.60
N LEU A 24 21.35 2.45 -2.44
CA LEU A 24 22.68 1.90 -2.71
C LEU A 24 23.59 2.92 -3.40
N ASN A 25 23.06 3.72 -4.32
CA ASN A 25 23.81 4.81 -4.93
C ASN A 25 24.20 5.89 -3.90
N ARG A 26 23.33 6.25 -2.95
CA ARG A 26 23.68 7.19 -1.86
C ARG A 26 24.72 6.63 -0.88
N VAL A 27 24.72 5.32 -0.66
CA VAL A 27 25.69 4.65 0.24
C VAL A 27 27.05 4.52 -0.45
N GLN A 28 27.08 4.32 -1.77
CA GLN A 28 28.30 4.15 -2.54
C GLN A 28 28.93 5.48 -2.97
N ASP A 29 28.13 6.48 -3.34
CA ASP A 29 28.61 7.78 -3.80
C ASP A 29 28.31 8.87 -2.77
N SER A 30 29.33 9.29 -2.04
CA SER A 30 29.29 10.45 -1.16
C SER A 30 29.25 11.78 -1.94
N GLY A 31 28.20 12.02 -2.73
CA GLY A 31 27.83 13.36 -3.21
C GLY A 31 27.74 13.59 -4.73
N ASN A 32 26.83 12.92 -5.46
CA ASN A 32 26.47 13.36 -6.82
C ASN A 32 24.95 13.26 -7.11
N ASP A 33 24.31 14.41 -7.27
CA ASP A 33 22.84 14.57 -7.30
C ASP A 33 22.16 14.46 -8.69
N MET A 34 22.91 14.37 -9.80
CA MET A 34 22.31 14.28 -11.15
C MET A 34 22.64 13.01 -11.93
N LEU A 35 23.82 12.41 -11.76
CA LEU A 35 24.16 11.15 -12.43
C LEU A 35 23.56 9.93 -11.72
N GLY A 36 23.37 10.02 -10.39
CA GLY A 36 22.76 8.95 -9.59
C GLY A 36 21.30 8.67 -9.96
N SER A 37 20.52 9.69 -10.34
CA SER A 37 19.12 9.51 -10.76
C SER A 37 19.00 8.85 -12.13
N PHE A 38 19.92 9.15 -13.06
CA PHE A 38 20.01 8.47 -14.36
C PHE A 38 20.42 7.01 -14.22
N LEU A 39 21.35 6.71 -13.30
CA LEU A 39 21.76 5.33 -12.98
C LEU A 39 20.62 4.53 -12.33
N VAL A 40 19.81 5.14 -11.45
CA VAL A 40 18.64 4.49 -10.84
C VAL A 40 17.64 4.00 -11.89
N GLU A 41 17.34 4.82 -12.91
CA GLU A 41 16.40 4.45 -13.97
C GLU A 41 16.94 3.32 -14.86
N GLN A 42 18.27 3.13 -14.93
CA GLN A 42 18.90 2.06 -15.72
C GLN A 42 19.18 0.78 -14.92
N GLU A 43 19.31 0.87 -13.59
CA GLU A 43 19.81 -0.25 -12.78
C GLU A 43 18.78 -0.84 -11.81
N TRP A 44 17.59 -0.25 -11.67
CA TRP A 44 16.57 -0.73 -10.73
C TRP A 44 16.15 -2.19 -10.99
N ASP A 45 16.18 -2.66 -12.24
CA ASP A 45 15.85 -4.03 -12.62
C ASP A 45 16.68 -5.07 -11.84
N ARG A 46 17.93 -4.73 -11.47
CA ARG A 46 18.81 -5.60 -10.68
C ARG A 46 18.28 -5.87 -9.28
N TYR A 47 17.45 -4.98 -8.74
CA TYR A 47 16.86 -5.06 -7.41
C TYR A 47 15.42 -5.56 -7.41
N ALA A 48 14.86 -5.94 -8.57
CA ALA A 48 13.49 -6.40 -8.68
C ALA A 48 13.19 -7.64 -7.81
N ASN A 49 14.15 -8.56 -7.65
CA ASN A 49 13.98 -9.74 -6.79
C ASN A 49 13.93 -9.37 -5.31
N ASP A 50 14.83 -8.50 -4.84
CA ASP A 50 14.84 -8.06 -3.45
C ASP A 50 13.58 -7.23 -3.14
N ALA A 51 13.13 -6.39 -4.09
CA ALA A 51 11.87 -5.65 -3.99
C ALA A 51 10.64 -6.57 -3.95
N ASN A 52 10.62 -7.66 -4.73
CA ASN A 52 9.56 -8.67 -4.65
C ASN A 52 9.53 -9.37 -3.29
N ASP A 53 10.70 -9.66 -2.71
CA ASP A 53 10.79 -10.31 -1.40
C ASP A 53 10.31 -9.38 -0.27
N VAL A 54 10.50 -8.07 -0.39
CA VAL A 54 9.88 -7.07 0.51
C VAL A 54 8.37 -7.18 0.48
N VAL A 55 7.79 -7.13 -0.73
CA VAL A 55 6.34 -7.16 -0.90
C VAL A 55 5.76 -8.46 -0.33
N LYS A 56 6.39 -9.61 -0.60
CA LYS A 56 6.00 -10.89 0.00
C LYS A 56 6.16 -10.91 1.52
N SER A 57 7.21 -10.29 2.06
CA SER A 57 7.42 -10.23 3.51
C SER A 57 6.34 -9.39 4.19
N LEU A 58 5.90 -8.30 3.55
CA LEU A 58 4.74 -7.53 4.00
C LEU A 58 3.46 -8.37 3.96
N GLU A 59 3.21 -9.12 2.89
CA GLU A 59 2.05 -10.02 2.79
C GLU A 59 2.05 -11.13 3.85
N ILE A 60 3.20 -11.75 4.10
CA ILE A 60 3.35 -12.78 5.16
C ILE A 60 3.10 -12.17 6.55
N ALA A 61 3.47 -10.90 6.75
CA ALA A 61 3.23 -10.18 7.99
C ALA A 61 1.78 -9.66 8.15
N GLY A 62 0.88 -9.99 7.22
CA GLY A 62 -0.52 -9.55 7.25
C GLY A 62 -0.75 -8.14 6.72
N PHE A 63 0.13 -7.64 5.84
CA PHE A 63 -0.03 -6.35 5.19
C PHE A 63 -0.28 -6.47 3.68
N ALA A 64 -1.08 -5.57 3.14
CA ALA A 64 -1.31 -5.39 1.73
C ALA A 64 -0.96 -3.95 1.32
N ILE A 65 -0.34 -3.78 0.16
CA ILE A 65 -0.13 -2.46 -0.42
C ILE A 65 -1.31 -2.15 -1.31
N THR A 66 -2.03 -1.07 -1.00
CA THR A 66 -3.24 -0.66 -1.71
C THR A 66 -3.07 0.76 -2.27
N PRO A 67 -3.56 1.05 -3.48
CA PRO A 67 -3.59 2.43 -3.95
C PRO A 67 -4.50 3.28 -3.04
N ARG A 68 -4.13 4.53 -2.83
CA ARG A 68 -4.93 5.53 -2.09
C ARG A 68 -6.25 5.78 -2.79
N ASP A 69 -6.20 5.94 -4.11
CA ASP A 69 -7.38 6.10 -4.94
C ASP A 69 -7.86 4.73 -5.43
N LEU A 70 -9.11 4.41 -5.13
CA LEU A 70 -9.70 3.13 -5.54
C LEU A 70 -9.89 3.09 -7.05
N SER A 71 -9.45 1.97 -7.66
CA SER A 71 -9.71 1.70 -9.06
C SER A 71 -11.18 1.35 -9.30
N ASP A 72 -11.64 1.50 -10.56
CA ASP A 72 -12.99 1.12 -10.96
C ASP A 72 -13.28 -0.37 -10.68
N LEU A 73 -12.27 -1.24 -10.81
CA LEU A 73 -12.38 -2.66 -10.48
C LEU A 73 -12.63 -2.88 -8.99
N MET A 74 -11.87 -2.19 -8.13
CA MET A 74 -12.02 -2.28 -6.67
C MET A 74 -13.40 -1.78 -6.23
N ILE A 75 -13.87 -0.69 -6.83
CA ILE A 75 -15.22 -0.15 -6.57
C ILE A 75 -16.29 -1.15 -7.03
N ALA A 76 -16.18 -1.67 -8.26
CA ALA A 76 -17.16 -2.60 -8.81
C ALA A 76 -17.26 -3.90 -8.01
N GLN A 77 -16.13 -4.43 -7.53
CA GLN A 77 -16.13 -5.65 -6.72
C GLN A 77 -16.68 -5.41 -5.30
N ALA A 78 -16.45 -4.23 -4.73
CA ALA A 78 -17.04 -3.86 -3.45
C ALA A 78 -18.57 -3.64 -3.56
N ASP A 79 -19.05 -3.08 -4.69
CA ASP A 79 -20.47 -2.85 -4.96
C ASP A 79 -21.28 -4.16 -5.16
N GLN A 80 -20.61 -5.25 -5.55
CA GLN A 80 -21.24 -6.57 -5.68
C GLN A 80 -21.59 -7.24 -4.33
N GLN A 81 -21.21 -6.64 -3.20
CA GLN A 81 -21.41 -7.24 -1.88
C GLN A 81 -22.91 -7.25 -1.46
N PRO A 82 -23.44 -8.38 -0.97
CA PRO A 82 -24.79 -8.43 -0.40
C PRO A 82 -24.93 -7.44 0.77
N GLY A 83 -25.99 -6.64 0.77
CA GLY A 83 -26.19 -5.57 1.78
C GLY A 83 -25.78 -4.17 1.31
N ALA A 84 -25.04 -4.04 0.19
CA ALA A 84 -24.78 -2.76 -0.46
C ALA A 84 -26.06 -2.12 -1.04
N ASN A 85 -27.17 -2.87 -1.03
CA ASN A 85 -28.54 -2.50 -1.35
C ASN A 85 -28.65 -1.24 -2.22
N LYS A 86 -28.15 -1.34 -3.46
CA LYS A 86 -28.43 -0.39 -4.54
C LYS A 86 -28.33 1.07 -4.07
N LEU A 87 -27.30 1.41 -3.31
CA LEU A 87 -27.07 2.78 -2.87
C LEU A 87 -26.77 3.66 -4.10
N MET A 88 -27.84 4.25 -4.66
CA MET A 88 -27.79 5.43 -5.53
C MET A 88 -27.06 5.25 -6.87
N GLY A 89 -27.29 4.15 -7.60
CA GLY A 89 -26.68 3.92 -8.93
C GLY A 89 -25.14 3.88 -8.93
N GLN A 90 -24.51 3.59 -10.07
CA GLN A 90 -23.05 3.41 -10.16
C GLN A 90 -22.24 4.60 -9.61
N ARG A 91 -22.74 5.84 -9.78
CA ARG A 91 -22.06 7.04 -9.29
C ARG A 91 -22.15 7.21 -7.78
N GLY A 92 -23.29 6.86 -7.17
CA GLY A 92 -23.49 6.94 -5.73
C GLY A 92 -22.68 5.90 -4.97
N ALA A 93 -22.65 4.66 -5.49
CA ALA A 93 -21.83 3.58 -4.96
C ALA A 93 -20.35 3.96 -4.92
N ARG A 94 -19.81 4.53 -6.02
CA ARG A 94 -18.43 5.02 -6.06
C ARG A 94 -18.12 6.02 -4.95
N MET A 95 -18.94 7.07 -4.82
CA MET A 95 -18.71 8.11 -3.80
C MET A 95 -18.76 7.54 -2.38
N TYR A 96 -19.71 6.64 -2.12
CA TYR A 96 -19.86 5.99 -0.82
C TYR A 96 -18.66 5.10 -0.49
N ILE A 97 -18.28 4.18 -1.39
CA ILE A 97 -17.20 3.21 -1.18
C ILE A 97 -15.87 3.95 -0.98
N THR A 98 -15.56 4.92 -1.83
CA THR A 98 -14.33 5.72 -1.70
C THR A 98 -14.26 6.40 -0.33
N ALA A 99 -15.35 6.99 0.13
CA ALA A 99 -15.38 7.69 1.41
C ALA A 99 -15.15 6.75 2.59
N VAL A 100 -15.89 5.64 2.65
CA VAL A 100 -15.76 4.65 3.74
C VAL A 100 -14.35 4.10 3.79
N ILE A 101 -13.79 3.66 2.65
CA ILE A 101 -12.44 3.08 2.63
C ILE A 101 -11.37 4.13 2.95
N THR A 102 -11.54 5.38 2.54
CA THR A 102 -10.63 6.47 2.91
C THR A 102 -10.63 6.72 4.42
N ALA A 103 -11.82 6.72 5.04
CA ALA A 103 -11.94 6.85 6.49
C ALA A 103 -11.25 5.69 7.23
N MET A 104 -11.45 4.46 6.75
CA MET A 104 -10.77 3.26 7.28
C MET A 104 -9.25 3.38 7.16
N ALA A 105 -8.74 3.74 5.98
CA ALA A 105 -7.30 3.88 5.73
C ALA A 105 -6.67 4.99 6.58
N THR A 106 -7.39 6.10 6.75
CA THR A 106 -6.94 7.22 7.59
C THR A 106 -6.85 6.77 9.06
N ALA A 107 -7.86 6.08 9.58
CA ALA A 107 -7.84 5.57 10.95
C ALA A 107 -6.68 4.59 11.19
N TRP A 108 -6.41 3.70 10.23
CA TRP A 108 -5.26 2.80 10.29
C TRP A 108 -3.93 3.58 10.34
N ASN A 109 -3.70 4.51 9.42
CA ASN A 109 -2.42 5.22 9.35
C ASN A 109 -2.12 6.01 10.64
N HIS A 110 -3.13 6.53 11.33
CA HIS A 110 -2.93 7.23 12.60
C HIS A 110 -2.71 6.30 13.80
N SER A 111 -3.08 5.02 13.70
CA SER A 111 -3.04 4.07 14.83
C SER A 111 -2.02 2.95 14.67
N ARG A 112 -1.50 2.73 13.46
CA ARG A 112 -0.58 1.64 13.18
C ARG A 112 0.76 1.85 13.89
N ASP A 113 1.28 0.76 14.44
CA ASP A 113 2.68 0.69 14.82
C ASP A 113 3.52 0.49 13.56
N VAL A 114 4.39 1.45 13.28
CA VAL A 114 5.21 1.48 12.06
C VAL A 114 6.47 0.61 12.22
N ASP A 115 6.79 0.17 13.43
CA ASP A 115 8.04 -0.54 13.74
C ASP A 115 8.17 -1.85 12.97
N LEU A 116 7.09 -2.64 12.85
CA LEU A 116 7.14 -3.90 12.10
C LEU A 116 7.41 -3.67 10.61
N ILE A 117 6.75 -2.68 9.99
CA ILE A 117 6.92 -2.31 8.58
C ILE A 117 8.37 -1.84 8.36
N VAL A 118 8.87 -0.97 9.24
CA VAL A 118 10.23 -0.44 9.18
C VAL A 118 11.26 -1.55 9.37
N ASN A 119 11.03 -2.51 10.26
CA ASN A 119 11.92 -3.65 10.47
C ASN A 119 12.00 -4.55 9.23
N ILE A 120 10.87 -4.84 8.58
CA ILE A 120 10.83 -5.60 7.32
C ILE A 120 11.66 -4.90 6.24
N LEU A 121 11.44 -3.59 6.04
CA LEU A 121 12.18 -2.80 5.05
C LEU A 121 13.66 -2.67 5.38
N SER A 122 14.00 -2.47 6.66
CA SER A 122 15.38 -2.36 7.12
C SER A 122 16.17 -3.65 6.91
N LEU A 123 15.53 -4.81 7.12
CA LEU A 123 16.13 -6.11 6.86
C LEU A 123 16.37 -6.31 5.35
N ALA A 124 15.43 -5.87 4.51
CA ALA A 124 15.58 -5.95 3.06
C ALA A 124 16.72 -5.04 2.55
N LEU A 125 16.84 -3.81 3.06
CA LEU A 125 17.95 -2.90 2.75
C LEU A 125 19.31 -3.48 3.20
N ALA A 126 19.35 -4.14 4.35
CA ALA A 126 20.55 -4.83 4.80
C ALA A 126 20.96 -5.94 3.81
N ARG A 127 20.00 -6.76 3.35
CA ARG A 127 20.28 -7.81 2.35
C ARG A 127 20.74 -7.23 1.01
N ALA A 128 20.13 -6.15 0.55
CA ALA A 128 20.49 -5.49 -0.70
C ALA A 128 21.90 -4.86 -0.65
N SER A 129 22.31 -4.35 0.51
CA SER A 129 23.64 -3.73 0.69
C SER A 129 24.78 -4.71 0.88
N ALA A 130 24.53 -5.97 1.26
CA ALA A 130 25.56 -7.00 1.40
C ALA A 130 25.12 -8.36 0.81
N PRO A 131 25.01 -8.47 -0.54
CA PRO A 131 24.45 -9.65 -1.20
C PRO A 131 25.27 -10.95 -0.98
N SER A 132 26.56 -10.85 -0.66
CA SER A 132 27.44 -12.00 -0.35
C SER A 132 27.25 -12.57 1.06
N MET A 133 26.57 -11.87 1.97
CA MET A 133 26.44 -12.20 3.40
C MET A 133 25.00 -12.58 3.80
N ARG A 134 24.16 -12.99 2.84
CA ARG A 134 22.70 -13.24 2.99
C ARG A 134 22.29 -14.15 4.17
N ARG A 135 23.19 -14.96 4.74
CA ARG A 135 22.90 -15.87 5.86
C ARG A 135 23.11 -15.28 7.26
N ASP A 136 23.94 -14.24 7.42
CA ASP A 136 24.44 -13.83 8.75
C ASP A 136 24.03 -12.39 9.18
N MET A 137 23.19 -11.71 8.41
CA MET A 137 22.78 -10.30 8.68
C MET A 137 21.66 -10.15 9.74
N VAL A 138 21.65 -10.96 10.78
CA VAL A 138 20.78 -10.75 11.95
C VAL A 138 21.41 -9.74 12.94
N ASP A 139 22.68 -9.40 12.74
CA ASP A 139 23.44 -8.53 13.64
C ASP A 139 23.40 -7.05 13.26
N SER A 140 22.92 -6.22 14.19
CA SER A 140 23.05 -4.75 14.42
C SER A 140 22.92 -3.74 13.24
N SER A 141 22.93 -4.22 12.00
CA SER A 141 23.04 -3.46 10.76
C SER A 141 21.70 -2.88 10.34
N TYR A 142 20.60 -3.61 10.58
CA TYR A 142 19.25 -3.19 10.20
C TYR A 142 18.83 -1.90 10.94
N ARG A 143 19.27 -1.69 12.18
CA ARG A 143 19.02 -0.44 12.94
C ARG A 143 19.59 0.79 12.26
N ARG A 144 20.65 0.64 11.45
CA ARG A 144 21.24 1.76 10.69
C ARG A 144 20.35 2.19 9.52
N PHE A 145 19.49 1.29 9.04
CA PHE A 145 18.61 1.54 7.89
C PHE A 145 17.19 1.95 8.28
N THR A 146 16.88 2.00 9.58
CA THR A 146 15.58 2.44 10.10
C THR A 146 15.14 3.79 9.54
N LYS A 147 16.05 4.77 9.45
CA LYS A 147 15.74 6.09 8.89
C LYS A 147 15.36 5.99 7.40
N THR A 148 16.14 5.27 6.60
CA THR A 148 15.87 5.06 5.18
C THR A 148 14.58 4.26 4.97
N ALA A 149 14.33 3.23 5.78
CA ALA A 149 13.09 2.47 5.73
C ALA A 149 11.87 3.36 5.98
N LEU A 150 11.94 4.30 6.93
CA LEU A 150 10.88 5.28 7.17
C LEU A 150 10.70 6.25 6.00
N GLU A 151 11.81 6.69 5.37
CA GLU A 151 11.76 7.51 4.16
C GLU A 151 11.07 6.77 3.01
N ILE A 152 11.37 5.48 2.81
CA ILE A 152 10.70 4.63 1.79
C ILE A 152 9.21 4.52 2.06
N VAL A 153 8.78 4.31 3.32
CA VAL A 153 7.35 4.29 3.66
C VAL A 153 6.69 5.63 3.32
N THR A 154 7.36 6.74 3.65
CA THR A 154 6.85 8.08 3.37
C THR A 154 6.75 8.36 1.87
N ASP A 155 7.74 7.93 1.10
CA ASP A 155 7.77 8.15 -0.34
C ASP A 155 6.77 7.23 -1.07
N LEU A 156 6.55 6.01 -0.60
CA LEU A 156 5.46 5.13 -1.03
C LEU A 156 4.09 5.80 -0.81
N GLU A 157 3.90 6.46 0.34
CA GLU A 157 2.67 7.19 0.64
C GLU A 157 2.51 8.46 -0.20
N ARG A 158 3.60 9.17 -0.50
CA ARG A 158 3.59 10.31 -1.43
C ARG A 158 3.27 9.86 -2.85
N ALA A 159 3.72 8.67 -3.24
CA ALA A 159 3.40 8.05 -4.53
C ALA A 159 1.94 7.59 -4.64
N GLY A 160 1.14 7.73 -3.58
CA GLY A 160 -0.29 7.43 -3.61
C GLY A 160 -0.63 5.99 -3.25
N TYR A 161 0.21 5.31 -2.47
CA TYR A 161 -0.08 3.98 -1.93
C TYR A 161 -0.21 4.02 -0.40
N PHE A 162 -0.88 3.01 0.16
CA PHE A 162 -0.95 2.77 1.60
C PHE A 162 -0.50 1.34 1.90
N ILE A 163 0.21 1.17 3.01
CA ILE A 163 0.46 -0.14 3.61
C ILE A 163 -0.67 -0.38 4.61
N MET A 164 -1.62 -1.22 4.21
CA MET A 164 -2.85 -1.54 4.93
C MET A 164 -2.77 -2.95 5.50
N PRO A 165 -3.52 -3.31 6.56
CA PRO A 165 -3.60 -4.69 7.01
C PRO A 165 -4.42 -5.54 6.01
N ASP A 166 -4.17 -6.83 5.91
CA ASP A 166 -4.97 -7.73 5.06
C ASP A 166 -6.42 -7.86 5.55
N GLU A 167 -6.63 -7.77 6.87
CA GLU A 167 -7.93 -7.74 7.53
C GLU A 167 -8.21 -6.39 8.20
N ALA A 168 -9.46 -5.93 8.16
CA ALA A 168 -9.83 -4.66 8.77
C ALA A 168 -9.76 -4.73 10.30
N THR A 169 -8.97 -3.84 10.90
CA THR A 169 -8.91 -3.71 12.36
C THR A 169 -10.22 -3.13 12.93
N PRO A 170 -10.50 -3.33 14.24
CA PRO A 170 -11.68 -2.72 14.88
C PRO A 170 -11.74 -1.20 14.72
N LEU A 171 -10.59 -0.51 14.78
CA LEU A 171 -10.51 0.94 14.60
C LEU A 171 -10.92 1.37 13.19
N MET A 172 -10.46 0.64 12.17
CA MET A 172 -10.85 0.89 10.79
C MET A 172 -12.35 0.71 10.62
N VAL A 173 -12.90 -0.41 11.10
CA VAL A 173 -14.33 -0.71 10.98
C VAL A 173 -15.16 0.38 11.67
N ASN A 174 -14.78 0.80 12.87
CA ASN A 174 -15.48 1.87 13.59
C ASN A 174 -15.44 3.20 12.81
N ALA A 175 -14.31 3.56 12.21
CA ALA A 175 -14.19 4.76 11.38
C ALA A 175 -15.06 4.67 10.12
N GLY A 176 -15.10 3.49 9.48
CA GLY A 176 -15.97 3.25 8.34
C GLY A 176 -17.44 3.37 8.72
N VAL A 177 -17.87 2.77 9.83
CA VAL A 177 -19.25 2.88 10.33
C VAL A 177 -19.61 4.33 10.65
N ALA A 178 -18.71 5.09 11.29
CA ALA A 178 -18.92 6.51 11.56
C ALA A 178 -19.11 7.33 10.27
N GLU A 179 -18.25 7.13 9.26
CA GLU A 179 -18.37 7.80 7.95
C GLU A 179 -19.73 7.50 7.28
N THR A 180 -20.24 6.27 7.40
CA THR A 180 -21.55 5.94 6.86
C THR A 180 -22.70 6.63 7.59
N ALA A 181 -22.56 6.88 8.90
CA ALA A 181 -23.57 7.56 9.70
C ALA A 181 -23.68 9.04 9.29
N GLU A 182 -22.56 9.71 9.02
CA GLU A 182 -22.55 11.11 8.56
C GLU A 182 -23.20 11.28 7.17
N ARG A 183 -23.15 10.24 6.33
CA ARG A 183 -23.76 10.23 4.99
C ARG A 183 -25.24 9.85 4.99
N ALA A 184 -25.75 9.26 6.07
CA ALA A 184 -27.16 8.92 6.20
C ALA A 184 -27.97 10.19 6.55
N THR A 185 -28.69 10.75 5.58
CA THR A 185 -29.52 11.94 5.82
C THR A 185 -30.86 11.60 6.48
N ALA A 186 -31.16 12.36 7.54
CA ALA A 186 -32.43 12.69 8.24
C ALA A 186 -33.51 11.63 8.56
N ASN A 187 -33.69 10.54 7.80
CA ASN A 187 -34.89 9.69 7.88
C ASN A 187 -34.64 8.22 8.27
N VAL A 188 -33.41 7.82 8.60
CA VAL A 188 -33.11 6.44 8.99
C VAL A 188 -32.49 6.43 10.39
N LYS A 189 -33.18 5.80 11.35
CA LYS A 189 -32.76 5.66 12.76
C LYS A 189 -31.54 4.75 12.98
N ALA A 190 -30.90 4.24 11.92
CA ALA A 190 -29.71 3.40 12.01
C ALA A 190 -28.46 4.29 12.09
N ILE A 191 -27.73 4.17 13.20
CA ILE A 191 -26.45 4.86 13.41
C ILE A 191 -25.40 4.10 12.57
N GLY A 192 -25.24 4.50 11.31
CA GLY A 192 -24.26 3.90 10.39
C GLY A 192 -24.65 2.52 9.85
N ALA A 193 -23.85 2.05 8.89
CA ALA A 193 -23.96 0.72 8.32
C ALA A 193 -23.49 -0.34 9.32
N ASP A 194 -23.96 -1.57 9.11
CA ASP A 194 -23.56 -2.71 9.91
C ASP A 194 -22.02 -2.94 9.85
N PRO A 195 -21.33 -3.13 11.01
CA PRO A 195 -19.88 -3.36 11.04
C PRO A 195 -19.42 -4.55 10.19
N GLU A 196 -20.22 -5.61 10.08
CA GLU A 196 -19.87 -6.78 9.27
C GLU A 196 -19.93 -6.44 7.77
N TYR A 197 -20.92 -5.65 7.35
CA TYR A 197 -20.94 -5.08 6.00
C TYR A 197 -19.67 -4.26 5.69
N VAL A 198 -19.23 -3.37 6.59
CA VAL A 198 -18.01 -2.56 6.41
C VAL A 198 -16.75 -3.44 6.31
N ARG A 199 -16.63 -4.49 7.13
CA ARG A 199 -15.51 -5.46 7.02
C ARG A 199 -15.49 -6.16 5.67
N ASN A 200 -16.65 -6.59 5.19
CA ASN A 200 -16.75 -7.27 3.91
C ASN A 200 -16.45 -6.34 2.73
N LEU A 201 -16.89 -5.08 2.81
CA LEU A 201 -16.52 -4.04 1.84
C LEU A 201 -14.99 -3.92 1.72
N TYR A 202 -14.31 -3.79 2.86
CA TYR A 202 -12.86 -3.70 2.92
C TYR A 202 -12.19 -4.93 2.31
N LYS A 203 -12.62 -6.13 2.69
CA LYS A 203 -12.07 -7.39 2.18
C LYS A 203 -12.16 -7.47 0.64
N ASN A 204 -13.28 -7.07 0.06
CA ASN A 204 -13.46 -7.08 -1.39
C ASN A 204 -12.54 -6.07 -2.09
N VAL A 205 -12.38 -4.88 -1.53
CA VAL A 205 -11.46 -3.85 -2.04
C VAL A 205 -10.01 -4.34 -2.01
N VAL A 206 -9.59 -4.93 -0.89
CA VAL A 206 -8.24 -5.48 -0.72
C VAL A 206 -7.99 -6.67 -1.65
N ALA A 207 -9.00 -7.51 -1.90
CA ALA A 207 -8.90 -8.63 -2.84
C ALA A 207 -8.87 -8.20 -4.31
N ALA A 208 -9.54 -7.10 -4.65
CA ALA A 208 -9.61 -6.55 -6.00
C ALA A 208 -8.39 -5.71 -6.41
N ARG A 209 -7.40 -5.58 -5.51
CA ARG A 209 -6.19 -4.81 -5.78
C ARG A 209 -5.49 -5.35 -7.03
N PRO A 210 -4.94 -4.48 -7.89
CA PRO A 210 -4.15 -4.93 -9.02
C PRO A 210 -3.04 -5.89 -8.54
N ASP A 211 -2.85 -7.02 -9.24
CA ASP A 211 -1.83 -8.05 -8.98
C ASP A 211 -0.39 -7.55 -9.25
N ASP A 212 -0.20 -6.23 -9.25
CA ASP A 212 1.02 -5.50 -9.53
C ASP A 212 2.15 -5.81 -8.53
N CYS A 213 1.83 -6.53 -7.44
CA CYS A 213 2.75 -7.02 -6.43
C CYS A 213 3.45 -8.35 -6.80
N ARG A 214 3.02 -9.04 -7.86
CA ARG A 214 3.53 -10.38 -8.19
C ARG A 214 4.37 -10.35 -9.47
N PRO A 215 5.61 -10.89 -9.45
CA PRO A 215 6.26 -11.25 -10.69
C PRO A 215 5.39 -12.33 -11.33
N ARG A 216 4.98 -12.14 -12.59
CA ARG A 216 4.31 -13.20 -13.35
C ARG A 216 5.26 -14.39 -13.36
N LYS A 217 4.76 -15.57 -12.96
CA LYS A 217 5.47 -16.81 -13.23
C LYS A 217 5.58 -16.94 -14.75
N GLU A 218 6.80 -17.04 -15.25
CA GLU A 218 7.06 -17.69 -16.54
C GLU A 218 6.76 -19.19 -16.43
#